data_AF-A0A1I3P0L8-F1
#
_entry.id   AF-A0A1I3P0L8-F1
#
_cell.length_a   1.000
_cell.length_b   1.000
_cell.length_c   1.000
_cell.angle_alpha   90.00
_cell.angle_beta   90.00
_cell.angle_gamma   90.00
#
_symmetry.space_group_name_H-M   'P 1'
#
loop_
_entity.id
_entity.type
_entity.pdbx_description
1 polymer ?
#
loop_
_entity_poly.entity_id
_entity_poly.type
_entity_poly.pdbx_seq_one_letter_code
_entity_poly.pdbx_strand_id
1 'polypeptide(L)'
;MNFSKLLEKYREDHQHPVNQALHFIGIPMIIFSLIYVFFNWKIALILFIVGWIFQFVGHWFEGKKPTFFSDPKFLIIGPIYFAKKLFKKIFSRS
;
A
#
# COMPACT_ATOMS: atom_id res chain seq x y z
N MET A 1 5.31 7.96 -17.87
CA MET A 1 6.04 6.77 -17.37
C MET A 1 5.29 5.51 -17.78
N ASN A 2 5.98 4.47 -18.29
CA ASN A 2 5.35 3.17 -18.58
C ASN A 2 5.27 2.31 -17.30
N PHE A 3 4.55 1.19 -17.35
CA PHE A 3 4.30 0.35 -16.16
C PHE A 3 5.58 -0.14 -15.49
N SER A 4 6.59 -0.57 -16.26
CA SER A 4 7.86 -1.07 -15.72
C SER A 4 8.59 -0.01 -14.90
N LYS A 5 8.67 1.23 -15.42
CA LYS A 5 9.29 2.35 -14.71
C LYS A 5 8.52 2.76 -13.45
N LEU A 6 7.19 2.69 -13.48
CA LEU A 6 6.36 2.91 -12.27
C LEU A 6 6.66 1.87 -11.19
N LEU A 7 6.78 0.61 -11.58
CA LEU A 7 7.09 -0.48 -10.65
C LEU A 7 8.51 -0.38 -10.08
N GLU A 8 9.48 -0.04 -10.92
CA GLU A 8 10.87 0.18 -10.53
C GLU A 8 10.98 1.33 -9.53
N LYS A 9 10.41 2.50 -9.86
CA LYS A 9 10.39 3.65 -8.97
C LYS A 9 9.69 3.35 -7.64
N TYR A 10 8.57 2.64 -7.68
CA TYR A 10 7.88 2.20 -6.48
C TYR A 10 8.79 1.32 -5.61
N ARG A 11 9.50 0.35 -6.19
CA ARG A 11 10.43 -0.51 -5.45
C ARG A 11 11.57 0.30 -4.84
N GLU A 12 12.18 1.20 -5.59
CA GLU A 12 13.27 2.06 -5.10
C GLU A 12 12.84 2.88 -3.88
N ASP A 13 11.60 3.37 -3.87
CA ASP A 13 11.07 4.20 -2.79
C ASP A 13 10.52 3.40 -1.59
N HIS A 14 10.56 2.06 -1.65
CA HIS A 14 10.04 1.16 -0.60
C HIS A 14 11.02 0.00 -0.32
N GLN A 15 12.23 0.31 0.13
CA GLN A 15 13.26 -0.67 0.45
C GLN A 15 13.22 -1.11 1.92
N HIS A 16 12.82 -0.21 2.83
CA HIS A 16 12.88 -0.47 4.27
C HIS A 16 11.86 -1.54 4.69
N PRO A 17 12.26 -2.56 5.46
CA PRO A 17 11.38 -3.68 5.82
C PRO A 17 10.16 -3.23 6.64
N VAL A 18 10.32 -2.24 7.53
CA VAL A 18 9.21 -1.66 8.30
C VAL A 18 8.23 -0.94 7.38
N ASN A 19 8.73 -0.21 6.36
CA ASN A 19 7.86 0.46 5.39
C ASN A 19 7.01 -0.56 4.62
N GLN A 20 7.65 -1.63 4.13
CA GLN A 20 6.97 -2.71 3.42
C GLN A 20 5.95 -3.44 4.31
N ALA A 21 6.27 -3.68 5.60
CA ALA A 21 5.37 -4.35 6.54
C ALA A 21 4.15 -3.49 6.88
N LEU A 22 4.34 -2.20 7.15
CA LEU A 22 3.24 -1.28 7.44
C LEU A 22 2.34 -1.07 6.22
N HIS A 23 2.89 -1.00 5.01
CA HIS A 23 2.10 -0.99 3.78
C HIS A 23 1.36 -2.32 3.54
N PHE A 24 1.97 -3.45 3.87
CA PHE A 24 1.33 -4.76 3.76
C PHE A 24 0.09 -4.89 4.64
N ILE A 25 0.05 -4.20 5.79
CA ILE A 25 -1.12 -4.14 6.68
C ILE A 25 -2.07 -3.01 6.25
N GLY A 26 -1.54 -1.82 5.96
CA GLY A 26 -2.31 -0.62 5.65
C GLY A 26 -3.11 -0.72 4.36
N ILE A 27 -2.54 -1.29 3.28
CA ILE A 27 -3.22 -1.38 1.98
C ILE A 27 -4.48 -2.27 2.05
N PRO A 28 -4.43 -3.52 2.55
CA PRO A 28 -5.64 -4.32 2.72
C PRO A 28 -6.69 -3.63 3.62
N MET A 29 -6.25 -2.92 4.66
CA MET A 29 -7.17 -2.23 5.56
C MET A 29 -7.90 -1.07 4.88
N ILE A 30 -7.20 -0.29 4.05
CA ILE A 30 -7.81 0.75 3.21
C ILE A 30 -8.78 0.11 2.23
N ILE A 31 -8.38 -0.93 1.49
CA ILE A 31 -9.26 -1.61 0.52
C ILE A 31 -10.52 -2.16 1.22
N PHE A 32 -10.36 -2.83 2.35
CA PHE A 32 -11.47 -3.36 3.13
C PHE A 32 -12.40 -2.26 3.65
N SER A 33 -11.84 -1.13 4.11
CA SER A 33 -12.65 0.01 4.56
C SER A 33 -13.56 0.57 3.46
N LEU A 34 -13.09 0.60 2.21
CA LEU A 34 -13.87 1.11 1.08
C LEU A 34 -15.08 0.23 0.77
N ILE A 35 -14.97 -1.08 1.05
CA ILE A 35 -16.10 -2.02 0.94
C ILE A 35 -16.98 -1.93 2.18
N TYR A 36 -16.39 -1.81 3.37
CA TYR A 36 -17.10 -1.82 4.65
C TYR A 36 -17.93 -0.56 4.90
N VAL A 37 -17.66 0.53 4.19
CA VAL A 37 -18.41 1.80 4.31
C VAL A 37 -19.91 1.64 4.09
N PHE A 38 -20.32 0.70 3.23
CA PHE A 38 -21.73 0.41 2.94
C PHE A 38 -22.45 -0.32 4.09
N PHE A 39 -21.71 -0.85 5.06
CA PHE A 39 -22.25 -1.54 6.23
C PHE A 39 -22.18 -0.66 7.49
N ASN A 40 -21.03 -0.01 7.70
CA ASN A 40 -20.85 0.92 8.82
C ASN A 40 -19.78 1.98 8.49
N TRP A 41 -20.23 3.17 8.12
CA TRP A 41 -19.36 4.26 7.70
C TRP A 41 -18.40 4.75 8.80
N LYS A 42 -18.78 4.66 10.09
CA LYS A 42 -17.92 5.10 11.20
C LYS A 42 -16.71 4.17 11.35
N ILE A 43 -16.97 2.86 11.34
CA ILE A 43 -15.90 1.85 11.42
C ILE A 43 -15.03 1.92 10.16
N ALA A 44 -15.64 2.06 8.98
CA ALA A 44 -14.91 2.21 7.73
C ALA A 44 -13.98 3.45 7.77
N LEU A 45 -14.46 4.59 8.27
CA LEU A 45 -13.65 5.79 8.41
C LEU A 45 -12.45 5.57 9.34
N ILE A 46 -12.65 4.89 10.48
CA ILE A 46 -11.56 4.55 11.39
C ILE A 46 -10.52 3.67 10.70
N LEU A 47 -10.96 2.58 10.04
CA LEU A 47 -10.06 1.68 9.31
C LEU A 47 -9.29 2.41 8.20
N PHE A 48 -9.96 3.31 7.47
CA PHE A 48 -9.35 4.12 6.44
C PHE A 48 -8.24 5.01 7.00
N ILE A 49 -8.53 5.76 8.08
CA ILE A 49 -7.57 6.66 8.73
C ILE A 49 -6.38 5.88 9.29
N VAL A 50 -6.63 4.80 10.03
CA VAL A 50 -5.54 3.96 10.59
C VAL A 50 -4.70 3.34 9.47
N GLY A 51 -5.33 2.99 8.34
CA GLY A 51 -4.63 2.41 7.19
C GLY A 51 -3.64 3.39 6.57
N TRP A 52 -4.07 4.64 6.42
CA TRP A 52 -3.19 5.73 6.01
C TRP A 52 -2.10 6.02 7.02
N ILE A 53 -2.40 6.01 8.33
CA ILE A 53 -1.39 6.19 9.38
C ILE A 53 -0.28 5.15 9.24
N PHE A 54 -0.61 3.85 9.04
CA PHE A 54 0.41 2.84 8.82
C PHE A 54 1.28 3.13 7.58
N GLN A 55 0.67 3.53 6.45
CA GLN A 55 1.43 3.90 5.25
C GLN A 55 2.38 5.08 5.49
N PHE A 56 1.91 6.14 6.14
CA PHE A 56 2.73 7.32 6.43
C PHE A 56 3.84 7.02 7.44
N VAL A 57 3.56 6.24 8.49
CA VAL A 57 4.57 5.80 9.45
C VAL A 57 5.63 4.95 8.73
N GLY A 58 5.24 4.08 7.80
CA GLY A 58 6.16 3.33 6.96
C GLY A 58 7.12 4.23 6.19
N HIS A 59 6.58 5.27 5.54
CA HIS A 59 7.38 6.26 4.83
C HIS A 59 8.28 7.10 5.73
N TRP A 60 7.88 7.33 6.99
CA TRP A 60 8.75 7.99 7.96
C TRP A 60 10.00 7.16 8.24
N PHE A 61 9.87 5.83 8.40
CA PHE A 61 11.03 4.93 8.53
C PHE A 61 11.87 4.82 7.25
N GLU A 62 11.25 4.93 6.08
CA GLU A 62 11.97 4.96 4.80
C GLU A 62 12.79 6.25 4.62
N GLY A 63 12.38 7.36 5.24
CA GLY A 63 12.96 8.70 5.02
C GLY A 63 12.61 9.31 3.66
N LYS A 64 11.78 8.63 2.86
CA LYS A 64 11.31 9.07 1.54
C LYS A 64 9.84 9.46 1.61
N LYS A 65 9.49 10.54 0.92
CA LYS A 65 8.09 10.97 0.79
C LYS A 65 7.28 9.92 0.01
N PRO A 66 5.99 9.75 0.30
CA PRO A 66 5.14 8.87 -0.48
C PRO A 66 5.11 9.24 -1.96
N THR A 67 5.38 8.27 -2.83
CA THR A 67 5.57 8.53 -4.27
C THR A 67 4.28 8.98 -4.97
N PHE A 68 3.10 8.75 -4.38
CA PHE A 68 1.83 9.24 -4.93
C PHE A 68 1.68 10.76 -4.92
N PHE A 69 2.46 11.48 -4.10
CA PHE A 69 2.52 12.95 -4.19
C PHE A 69 3.16 13.42 -5.50
N SER A 70 4.00 12.59 -6.13
CA SER A 70 4.62 12.88 -7.41
C SER A 70 3.74 12.47 -8.59
N ASP A 71 3.08 11.32 -8.51
CA ASP A 71 2.13 10.84 -9.54
C ASP A 71 1.02 10.00 -8.88
N PRO A 72 -0.27 10.38 -8.99
CA PRO A 72 -1.38 9.62 -8.42
C PRO A 72 -1.46 8.16 -8.87
N LYS A 73 -0.84 7.78 -9.99
CA LYS A 73 -0.78 6.38 -10.46
C LYS A 73 -0.16 5.44 -9.43
N PHE A 74 0.73 5.93 -8.56
CA PHE A 74 1.33 5.11 -7.51
C PHE A 74 0.31 4.56 -6.50
N LEU A 75 -0.87 5.18 -6.36
CA LEU A 75 -1.98 4.65 -5.55
C LEU A 75 -2.49 3.30 -6.06
N ILE A 76 -2.37 3.03 -7.36
CA ILE A 76 -2.80 1.77 -7.99
C ILE A 76 -1.64 0.78 -8.07
N ILE A 77 -0.42 1.27 -8.31
CA ILE A 77 0.79 0.42 -8.40
C ILE A 77 1.10 -0.28 -7.09
N GLY A 78 0.92 0.39 -5.94
CA GLY A 78 1.10 -0.21 -4.62
C GLY A 78 0.24 -1.47 -4.42
N PRO A 79 -1.10 -1.37 -4.51
CA PRO A 79 -2.01 -2.51 -4.46
C PRO A 79 -1.66 -3.64 -5.44
N ILE A 80 -1.34 -3.32 -6.70
CA ILE A 80 -0.96 -4.33 -7.71
C ILE A 80 0.32 -5.07 -7.29
N TYR A 81 1.35 -4.35 -6.86
CA TYR A 81 2.60 -4.95 -6.41
C TYR A 81 2.39 -5.87 -5.21
N PHE A 82 1.61 -5.43 -4.22
CA PHE A 82 1.32 -6.24 -3.04
C PHE A 82 0.42 -7.43 -3.35
N ALA A 83 -0.60 -7.29 -4.20
CA ALA A 83 -1.41 -8.41 -4.66
C ALA A 83 -0.53 -9.47 -5.34
N LYS A 84 0.39 -9.06 -6.21
CA LYS A 84 1.38 -9.98 -6.83
C LYS A 84 2.30 -10.63 -5.80
N LYS A 85 2.81 -9.87 -4.82
CA LYS A 85 3.68 -10.38 -3.74
C LYS A 85 2.94 -11.40 -2.87
N LEU A 86 1.68 -11.12 -2.50
CA LEU A 86 0.82 -12.00 -1.72
C LEU A 86 0.47 -13.27 -2.50
N PHE A 87 0.04 -13.12 -3.75
CA PHE A 87 -0.26 -14.25 -4.63
C PHE A 87 0.95 -15.18 -4.78
N LYS A 88 2.15 -14.62 -5.03
CA LYS A 88 3.38 -15.41 -5.10
C LYS A 88 3.68 -16.15 -3.79
N LYS A 89 3.47 -15.50 -2.64
CA LYS A 89 3.71 -16.09 -1.32
C LYS A 89 2.74 -17.24 -0.99
N ILE A 90 1.48 -17.13 -1.43
CA ILE A 90 0.43 -18.11 -1.15
C ILE A 90 0.48 -19.28 -2.15
N PHE A 91 0.56 -18.99 -3.45
CA PHE A 91 0.31 -19.98 -4.51
C PHE A 91 1.58 -20.48 -5.23
N SER A 92 2.70 -19.76 -5.17
CA SER A 92 3.97 -20.14 -5.82
C SER A 92 4.95 -20.81 -4.84
N ARG A 93 4.44 -21.38 -3.74
CA ARG A 93 5.19 -22.21 -2.79
C ARG A 93 5.21 -23.71 -3.15
N SER A 94 4.82 -24.08 -4.38
CA SER A 94 5.03 -25.42 -4.96
C SER A 94 6.37 -25.50 -5.68
#